data_AF-A0AAD9J2Z2-F1
#
_entry.id   AF-A0AAD9J2Z2-F1
#
_cell.length_a   1.000
_cell.length_b   1.000
_cell.length_c   1.000
_cell.angle_alpha   90.00
_cell.angle_beta   90.00
_cell.angle_gamma   90.00
#
_symmetry.space_group_name_H-M   'P 1'
#
loop_
_entity.id
_entity.type
_entity.pdbx_description
1 polymer ?
#
loop_
_entity_poly.entity_id
_entity_poly.type
_entity_poly.pdbx_seq_one_letter_code
_entity_poly.pdbx_strand_id
1 'polypeptide(L)'
;MIIINTLYFILFQLLEGYIKKDKMTTQMLHKLDFYFLPVVNPDGYEYSHTKDRLWRKNRKQDSVSGCHGTDLNRNWRFQWGGSYSSEDPCDDVYRGSSPEDAMEVKNVVNFLSPRAQAFMAFLTYHSYGQRFITRWDYSKDVVPTDHDQLMKVAEKAVDAMHRVHGTIYEPGRAPEMMYPYGGGSPDWARAIANIKYSYLIELRDHHSFILPTKEIIPTGEENWAALKVISQEILQHYGDIPAPYVSDHPSWSRANHMIYKTQNDGYSKYPVIVQWSGTSEVHVNNVLIVLSCLFILWNVAK
;
A
#
# COMPACT_ATOMS: atom_id res chain seq x y z
N MET A 1 -9.76 -6.31 -7.38
CA MET A 1 -10.31 -7.48 -6.67
C MET A 1 -9.23 -8.30 -5.94
N ILE A 2 -8.16 -8.75 -6.60
CA ILE A 2 -7.11 -9.59 -5.97
C ILE A 2 -6.38 -8.90 -4.81
N ILE A 3 -6.08 -7.60 -4.95
CA ILE A 3 -5.42 -6.77 -3.93
C ILE A 3 -6.20 -6.80 -2.60
N ILE A 4 -7.50 -6.48 -2.65
CA ILE A 4 -8.37 -6.40 -1.48
C ILE A 4 -8.43 -7.76 -0.77
N ASN A 5 -8.60 -8.86 -1.53
CA ASN A 5 -8.65 -10.20 -0.97
C ASN A 5 -7.32 -10.65 -0.36
N THR A 6 -6.19 -10.24 -0.96
CA THR A 6 -4.85 -10.52 -0.42
C THR A 6 -4.68 -9.86 0.96
N LEU A 7 -5.14 -8.61 1.12
CA LEU A 7 -5.07 -7.91 2.40
C LEU A 7 -5.99 -8.53 3.45
N TYR A 8 -7.22 -8.91 3.08
CA TYR A 8 -8.11 -9.64 4.00
C TYR A 8 -7.53 -10.99 4.39
N PHE A 9 -6.89 -11.71 3.47
CA PHE A 9 -6.21 -12.96 3.77
C PHE A 9 -5.10 -12.73 4.80
N ILE A 10 -4.23 -11.76 4.58
CA ILE A 10 -3.16 -11.41 5.53
C ILE A 10 -3.72 -11.03 6.91
N LEU A 11 -4.77 -10.20 6.95
CA LEU A 11 -5.43 -9.83 8.20
C LEU A 11 -5.96 -11.07 8.92
N PHE A 12 -6.59 -12.00 8.20
CA PHE A 12 -7.07 -13.25 8.76
C PHE A 12 -5.93 -14.13 9.28
N GLN A 13 -4.79 -14.21 8.57
CA GLN A 13 -3.61 -14.95 9.04
C GLN A 13 -3.04 -14.39 10.34
N LEU A 14 -3.00 -13.06 10.50
CA LEU A 14 -2.60 -12.41 11.75
C LEU A 14 -3.54 -12.81 12.91
N LEU A 15 -4.85 -12.72 12.69
CA LEU A 15 -5.85 -13.05 13.70
C LEU A 15 -5.81 -14.53 14.10
N GLU A 16 -5.83 -15.44 13.11
CA GLU A 16 -5.77 -16.86 13.37
C GLU A 16 -4.46 -17.27 14.03
N GLY A 17 -3.33 -16.76 13.55
CA GLY A 17 -2.02 -17.03 14.13
C GLY A 17 -1.94 -16.61 15.60
N TYR A 18 -2.50 -15.44 15.94
CA TYR A 18 -2.58 -15.00 17.33
C TYR A 18 -3.45 -15.92 18.20
N ILE A 19 -4.66 -16.25 17.74
CA ILE A 19 -5.58 -17.14 18.47
C ILE A 19 -4.95 -18.51 18.70
N LYS A 20 -4.24 -19.04 17.69
CA LYS A 20 -3.53 -20.32 17.74
C LYS A 20 -2.18 -20.25 18.48
N LYS A 21 -1.78 -19.06 18.97
CA LYS A 21 -0.49 -18.80 19.64
C LYS A 21 0.71 -19.20 18.76
N ASP A 22 0.62 -18.99 17.45
CA ASP A 22 1.77 -19.13 16.54
C ASP A 22 2.88 -18.18 17.01
N LYS A 23 4.08 -18.72 17.21
CA LYS A 23 5.19 -18.00 17.83
C LYS A 23 5.56 -16.73 17.06
N MET A 24 5.64 -16.83 15.74
CA MET A 24 6.05 -15.74 14.86
C MET A 24 4.98 -14.64 14.84
N THR A 25 3.73 -15.03 14.60
CA THR A 25 2.59 -14.11 14.56
C THR A 25 2.40 -13.40 15.90
N THR A 26 2.47 -14.14 17.01
CA THR A 26 2.39 -13.57 18.37
C THR A 26 3.51 -12.56 18.62
N GLN A 27 4.75 -12.88 18.23
CA GLN A 27 5.88 -11.96 18.37
C GLN A 27 5.69 -10.68 17.54
N MET A 28 5.28 -10.80 16.28
CA MET A 28 4.96 -9.66 15.42
C MET A 28 3.93 -8.76 16.08
N LEU A 29 2.86 -9.36 16.58
CA LEU A 29 1.68 -8.68 17.11
C LEU A 29 1.86 -8.06 18.51
N HIS A 30 2.86 -8.52 19.25
CA HIS A 30 3.28 -7.88 20.50
C HIS A 30 4.22 -6.69 20.27
N LYS A 31 4.98 -6.69 19.17
CA LYS A 31 6.06 -5.72 18.92
C LYS A 31 5.78 -4.77 17.76
N LEU A 32 4.76 -5.04 16.95
CA LEU A 32 4.37 -4.24 15.81
C LEU A 32 2.85 -4.04 15.80
N ASP A 33 2.45 -2.81 15.50
CA ASP A 33 1.06 -2.52 15.15
C ASP A 33 0.89 -2.59 13.63
N PHE A 34 -0.19 -3.20 13.17
CA PHE A 34 -0.51 -3.32 11.75
C PHE A 34 -1.71 -2.44 11.40
N TYR A 35 -1.56 -1.59 10.39
CA TYR A 35 -2.63 -0.76 9.86
C TYR A 35 -2.99 -1.21 8.46
N PHE A 36 -4.20 -1.77 8.29
CA PHE A 36 -4.71 -2.19 6.99
C PHE A 36 -5.67 -1.15 6.43
N LEU A 37 -5.45 -0.71 5.20
CA LEU A 37 -6.44 0.06 4.43
C LEU A 37 -6.85 -0.72 3.18
N PRO A 38 -7.87 -1.59 3.24
CA PRO A 38 -8.17 -2.55 2.16
C PRO A 38 -8.68 -1.93 0.86
N VAL A 39 -9.27 -0.73 0.92
CA VAL A 39 -9.82 -0.02 -0.25
C VAL A 39 -9.50 1.47 -0.16
N VAL A 40 -8.40 1.93 -0.79
CA VAL A 40 -8.11 3.38 -0.87
C VAL A 40 -9.09 4.13 -1.76
N ASN A 41 -9.56 3.50 -2.85
CA ASN A 41 -10.44 4.10 -3.86
C ASN A 41 -11.84 3.44 -3.83
N PRO A 42 -12.69 3.74 -2.83
CA PRO A 42 -14.00 3.11 -2.69
C PRO A 42 -14.94 3.43 -3.87
N ASP A 43 -14.94 4.69 -4.34
CA ASP A 43 -15.82 5.13 -5.42
C ASP A 43 -15.44 4.48 -6.76
N GLY A 44 -14.14 4.44 -7.08
CA GLY A 44 -13.65 3.75 -8.28
C GLY A 44 -13.86 2.24 -8.19
N TYR A 45 -13.74 1.66 -6.99
CA TYR A 45 -14.06 0.25 -6.77
C TYR A 45 -15.54 -0.06 -7.03
N GLU A 46 -16.47 0.71 -6.47
CA GLU A 46 -17.91 0.55 -6.74
C GLU A 46 -18.22 0.72 -8.23
N TYR A 47 -17.61 1.71 -8.88
CA TYR A 47 -17.75 1.92 -10.32
C TYR A 47 -17.27 0.71 -11.14
N SER A 48 -16.21 0.04 -10.68
CA SER A 48 -15.71 -1.19 -11.31
C SER A 48 -16.65 -2.40 -11.20
N HIS A 49 -17.57 -2.38 -10.25
CA HIS A 49 -18.59 -3.42 -10.10
C HIS A 49 -19.88 -3.10 -10.84
N THR A 50 -20.16 -1.81 -11.07
CA THR A 50 -21.48 -1.35 -11.51
C THR A 50 -21.50 -0.80 -12.94
N LYS A 51 -20.36 -0.34 -13.46
CA LYS A 51 -20.29 0.38 -14.76
C LYS A 51 -19.12 -0.07 -15.63
N ASP A 52 -17.88 0.09 -15.16
CA ASP A 52 -16.67 -0.21 -15.96
C ASP A 52 -15.66 -0.99 -15.15
N ARG A 53 -15.59 -2.30 -15.42
CA ARG A 53 -14.73 -3.24 -14.70
C ARG A 53 -13.24 -2.88 -14.72
N LEU A 54 -12.77 -2.12 -15.70
CA LEU A 54 -11.36 -1.75 -15.84
C LEU A 54 -11.07 -0.34 -15.34
N TRP A 55 -12.04 0.34 -14.72
CA TRP A 55 -11.86 1.67 -14.17
C TRP A 55 -10.73 1.72 -13.12
N ARG A 56 -9.82 2.67 -13.29
CA ARG A 56 -8.59 2.84 -12.49
C ARG A 56 -8.67 4.01 -11.51
N LYS A 57 -9.07 5.18 -12.01
CA LYS A 57 -8.99 6.46 -11.29
C LYS A 57 -10.01 6.53 -10.14
N ASN A 58 -9.96 7.56 -9.31
CA ASN A 58 -11.12 7.85 -8.44
C ASN A 58 -12.32 8.35 -9.27
N ARG A 59 -13.36 8.88 -8.61
CA ARG A 59 -14.58 9.36 -9.28
C ARG A 59 -14.82 10.87 -9.15
N LYS A 60 -13.80 11.64 -8.73
CA LYS A 60 -13.86 13.11 -8.69
C LYS A 60 -14.16 13.64 -10.10
N GLN A 61 -15.23 14.42 -10.24
CA GLN A 61 -15.57 15.02 -11.53
C GLN A 61 -14.72 16.27 -11.77
N ASP A 62 -14.20 16.41 -12.99
CA ASP A 62 -13.65 17.67 -13.49
C ASP A 62 -14.75 18.46 -14.22
N SER A 63 -15.07 19.64 -13.71
CA SER A 63 -16.22 20.43 -14.19
C SER A 63 -15.98 21.09 -15.55
N VAL A 64 -14.73 21.26 -15.96
CA VAL A 64 -14.35 21.94 -17.20
C VAL A 64 -14.36 20.97 -18.38
N SER A 65 -13.69 19.83 -18.23
CA SER A 65 -13.62 18.78 -19.26
C SER A 65 -14.83 17.84 -19.27
N GLY A 66 -15.53 17.69 -18.15
CA GLY A 66 -16.54 16.66 -17.94
C GLY A 66 -15.96 15.26 -17.71
N CYS A 67 -14.63 15.10 -17.76
CA CYS A 67 -13.95 13.85 -17.46
C CYS A 67 -13.95 13.58 -15.95
N HIS A 68 -13.74 12.31 -15.60
CA HIS A 68 -13.81 11.87 -14.22
C HIS A 68 -12.51 11.18 -13.81
N GLY A 69 -12.12 11.45 -12.58
CA GLY A 69 -11.11 10.72 -11.86
C GLY A 69 -9.71 11.29 -11.99
N THR A 70 -8.98 11.21 -10.88
CA THR A 70 -7.53 11.39 -10.74
C THR A 70 -6.88 10.02 -10.55
N ASP A 71 -5.73 9.79 -11.18
CA ASP A 71 -4.87 8.66 -10.84
C ASP A 71 -4.24 8.92 -9.46
N LEU A 72 -4.78 8.23 -8.45
CA LEU A 72 -4.32 8.37 -7.07
C LEU A 72 -2.84 7.98 -6.89
N ASN A 73 -2.19 7.23 -7.81
CA ASN A 73 -0.75 6.92 -7.76
C ASN A 73 0.11 7.89 -8.59
N ARG A 74 -0.47 9.02 -9.00
CA ARG A 74 0.23 10.17 -9.58
C ARG A 74 -0.01 11.45 -8.79
N ASN A 75 -0.79 11.38 -7.70
CA ASN A 75 -1.32 12.53 -6.99
C ASN A 75 -0.53 12.89 -5.71
N TRP A 76 0.56 12.21 -5.37
CA TRP A 76 1.30 12.47 -4.13
C TRP A 76 2.33 13.59 -4.29
N ARG A 77 2.59 14.38 -3.24
CA ARG A 77 3.41 15.62 -3.33
C ARG A 77 4.94 15.43 -3.48
N PHE A 78 5.40 14.27 -3.95
CA PHE A 78 6.81 14.04 -4.21
C PHE A 78 7.03 13.71 -5.69
N GLN A 79 7.85 14.51 -6.37
CA GLN A 79 8.08 14.40 -7.82
C GLN A 79 6.76 14.43 -8.61
N TRP A 80 5.78 15.19 -8.10
CA TRP A 80 4.46 15.36 -8.72
C TRP A 80 4.59 16.03 -10.08
N GLY A 81 3.92 15.49 -11.09
CA GLY A 81 4.10 15.94 -12.47
C GLY A 81 5.38 15.45 -13.15
N GLY A 82 6.12 14.54 -12.50
CA GLY A 82 7.25 13.85 -13.11
C GLY A 82 6.85 12.85 -14.20
N SER A 83 7.77 11.94 -14.54
CA SER A 83 7.59 10.95 -15.60
C SER A 83 6.29 10.15 -15.48
N TYR A 84 5.74 9.74 -16.63
CA TYR A 84 4.52 8.92 -16.73
C TYR A 84 3.32 9.52 -15.94
N SER A 85 3.11 10.82 -16.08
CA SER A 85 1.96 11.54 -15.51
C SER A 85 1.36 12.49 -16.56
N SER A 86 0.07 12.79 -16.46
CA SER A 86 -0.63 13.64 -17.43
C SER A 86 -1.35 14.82 -16.76
N GLU A 87 -1.43 15.94 -17.48
CA GLU A 87 -2.22 17.13 -17.12
C GLU A 87 -3.64 17.09 -17.69
N ASP A 88 -3.92 16.18 -18.63
CA ASP A 88 -5.25 16.03 -19.24
C ASP A 88 -6.18 15.27 -18.27
N PRO A 89 -7.28 15.89 -17.81
CA PRO A 89 -8.26 15.23 -16.91
C PRO A 89 -8.87 13.94 -17.48
N CYS A 90 -8.84 13.75 -18.80
CA CYS A 90 -9.37 12.58 -19.48
C CYS A 90 -8.37 11.41 -19.55
N ASP A 91 -7.09 11.65 -19.26
CA ASP A 91 -6.03 10.64 -19.30
C ASP A 91 -6.11 9.69 -18.08
N ASP A 92 -5.77 8.41 -18.27
CA ASP A 92 -5.73 7.39 -17.23
C ASP A 92 -4.66 7.65 -16.17
N VAL A 93 -3.59 8.39 -16.52
CA VAL A 93 -2.53 8.82 -15.61
C VAL A 93 -2.64 10.30 -15.24
N TYR A 94 -3.85 10.87 -15.33
CA TYR A 94 -4.12 12.24 -14.89
C TYR A 94 -3.71 12.43 -13.42
N ARG A 95 -2.77 13.36 -13.18
CA ARG A 95 -2.15 13.57 -11.87
C ARG A 95 -2.97 14.39 -10.88
N GLY A 96 -4.11 14.92 -11.32
CA GLY A 96 -4.91 15.88 -10.55
C GLY A 96 -4.53 17.33 -10.83
N SER A 97 -5.30 18.26 -10.27
CA SER A 97 -5.11 19.71 -10.46
C SER A 97 -3.98 20.29 -9.63
N SER A 98 -3.67 19.64 -8.51
CA SER A 98 -2.56 19.95 -7.61
C SER A 98 -2.17 18.66 -6.85
N PRO A 99 -0.97 18.58 -6.28
CA PRO A 99 -0.61 17.44 -5.46
C PRO A 99 -1.56 17.31 -4.25
N GLU A 100 -1.98 16.08 -3.98
CA GLU A 100 -2.86 15.69 -2.87
C GLU A 100 -4.26 16.32 -2.94
N ASP A 101 -4.72 16.66 -4.16
CA ASP A 101 -6.06 17.21 -4.41
C ASP A 101 -7.17 16.16 -4.45
N ALA A 102 -6.82 14.88 -4.52
CA ALA A 102 -7.75 13.77 -4.37
C ALA A 102 -7.99 13.50 -2.88
N MET A 103 -9.26 13.43 -2.47
CA MET A 103 -9.63 13.31 -1.07
C MET A 103 -9.12 12.01 -0.44
N GLU A 104 -9.06 10.94 -1.23
CA GLU A 104 -8.53 9.64 -0.84
C GLU A 104 -7.05 9.73 -0.45
N VAL A 105 -6.23 10.39 -1.27
CA VAL A 105 -4.80 10.61 -1.01
C VAL A 105 -4.63 11.56 0.18
N LYS A 106 -5.37 12.67 0.19
CA LYS A 106 -5.34 13.65 1.27
C LYS A 106 -5.66 13.03 2.64
N ASN A 107 -6.62 12.11 2.70
CA ASN A 107 -6.97 11.40 3.94
C ASN A 107 -5.84 10.51 4.44
N VAL A 108 -5.15 9.78 3.54
CA VAL A 108 -3.97 8.98 3.93
C VAL A 108 -2.86 9.90 4.41
N VAL A 109 -2.58 11.00 3.72
CA VAL A 109 -1.55 11.97 4.12
C VAL A 109 -1.87 12.58 5.50
N ASN A 110 -3.11 12.98 5.75
CA ASN A 110 -3.55 13.53 7.03
C ASN A 110 -3.47 12.51 8.18
N PHE A 111 -3.69 11.23 7.87
CA PHE A 111 -3.54 10.15 8.85
C PHE A 111 -2.06 9.85 9.15
N LEU A 112 -1.21 9.82 8.13
CA LEU A 112 0.18 9.39 8.27
C LEU A 112 1.12 10.49 8.74
N SER A 113 1.02 11.70 8.17
CA SER A 113 2.02 12.75 8.40
C SER A 113 2.21 13.11 9.88
N PRO A 114 1.14 13.24 10.71
CA PRO A 114 1.31 13.55 12.14
C PRO A 114 1.97 12.42 12.95
N ARG A 115 2.01 11.20 12.41
CA ARG A 115 2.45 9.97 13.09
C ARG A 115 3.63 9.31 12.37
N ALA A 116 4.21 9.98 11.37
CA ALA A 116 5.16 9.39 10.42
C ALA A 116 6.34 8.70 11.11
N GLN A 117 6.84 9.28 12.21
CA GLN A 117 7.96 8.76 13.00
C GLN A 117 7.69 7.39 13.66
N ALA A 118 6.42 7.01 13.86
CA ALA A 118 6.07 5.72 14.42
C ALA A 118 6.08 4.59 13.36
N PHE A 119 6.06 4.94 12.07
CA PHE A 119 5.93 3.98 10.99
C PHE A 119 7.29 3.56 10.43
N MET A 120 7.60 2.27 10.54
CA MET A 120 8.85 1.70 10.03
C MET A 120 8.75 1.21 8.60
N ALA A 121 7.53 0.90 8.16
CA ALA A 121 7.26 0.32 6.86
C ALA A 121 5.94 0.78 6.26
N PHE A 122 5.95 0.91 4.94
CA PHE A 122 4.83 1.30 4.10
C PHE A 122 4.77 0.33 2.92
N LEU A 123 3.78 -0.57 2.93
CA LEU A 123 3.56 -1.51 1.85
C LEU A 123 2.33 -1.08 1.06
N THR A 124 2.47 -0.90 -0.25
CA THR A 124 1.34 -0.64 -1.12
C THR A 124 1.17 -1.76 -2.13
N TYR A 125 -0.04 -2.31 -2.19
CA TYR A 125 -0.35 -3.46 -3.05
C TYR A 125 -1.09 -3.05 -4.31
N HIS A 126 -0.59 -3.55 -5.42
CA HIS A 126 -1.08 -3.33 -6.78
C HIS A 126 -1.21 -4.68 -7.50
N SER A 127 -1.74 -4.65 -8.72
CA SER A 127 -1.69 -5.77 -9.65
C SER A 127 -1.70 -5.19 -11.06
N TYR A 128 -1.06 -5.77 -12.05
CA TYR A 128 -0.36 -7.07 -12.05
C TYR A 128 1.12 -6.90 -12.39
N GLY A 129 1.89 -7.98 -12.28
CA GLY A 129 3.26 -8.01 -12.83
C GLY A 129 4.21 -8.94 -12.08
N GLN A 130 3.83 -9.44 -10.91
CA GLN A 130 4.70 -10.21 -10.00
C GLN A 130 6.02 -9.48 -9.74
N ARG A 131 5.93 -8.24 -9.24
CA ARG A 131 7.11 -7.41 -8.93
C ARG A 131 7.11 -6.99 -7.49
N PHE A 132 8.29 -6.95 -6.89
CA PHE A 132 8.54 -6.46 -5.55
C PHE A 132 9.41 -5.20 -5.63
N ILE A 133 8.76 -4.06 -5.79
CA ILE A 133 9.40 -2.82 -6.21
C ILE A 133 9.99 -2.06 -5.02
N THR A 134 11.27 -1.75 -5.10
CA THR A 134 12.05 -0.91 -4.17
C THR A 134 12.22 0.52 -4.72
N ARG A 135 12.81 1.42 -3.92
CA ARG A 135 12.86 2.86 -4.23
C ARG A 135 14.16 3.25 -4.97
N TRP A 136 14.19 4.36 -5.70
CA TRP A 136 13.09 5.27 -6.07
C TRP A 136 12.35 4.84 -7.33
N ASP A 137 11.10 5.28 -7.47
CA ASP A 137 10.28 5.03 -8.65
C ASP A 137 10.41 6.12 -9.72
N TYR A 138 10.71 7.36 -9.34
CA TYR A 138 10.66 8.51 -10.25
C TYR A 138 11.85 8.69 -11.21
N SER A 139 13.01 8.08 -10.93
CA SER A 139 14.25 8.35 -11.67
C SER A 139 15.16 7.14 -11.81
N LYS A 140 15.69 6.93 -13.03
CA LYS A 140 16.71 5.92 -13.33
C LYS A 140 18.05 6.27 -12.68
N ASP A 141 18.38 7.56 -12.68
CA ASP A 141 19.71 8.09 -12.34
C ASP A 141 19.88 8.37 -10.84
N VAL A 142 18.79 8.31 -10.07
CA VAL A 142 18.82 8.54 -8.62
C VAL A 142 18.56 7.23 -7.88
N VAL A 143 19.59 6.73 -7.21
CA VAL A 143 19.55 5.53 -6.37
C VAL A 143 19.52 5.98 -4.90
N PRO A 144 18.61 5.47 -4.04
CA PRO A 144 18.63 5.81 -2.63
C PRO A 144 19.89 5.24 -1.96
N THR A 145 20.40 5.94 -0.94
CA THR A 145 21.63 5.54 -0.24
C THR A 145 21.51 4.19 0.49
N ASP A 146 20.30 3.79 0.84
CA ASP A 146 19.97 2.51 1.47
C ASP A 146 19.43 1.46 0.47
N HIS A 147 19.68 1.63 -0.84
CA HIS A 147 19.24 0.72 -1.89
C HIS A 147 19.58 -0.74 -1.60
N ASP A 148 20.85 -1.05 -1.32
CA ASP A 148 21.30 -2.43 -1.07
C ASP A 148 20.56 -3.07 0.11
N GLN A 149 20.20 -2.28 1.12
CA GLN A 149 19.46 -2.76 2.29
C GLN A 149 18.01 -3.06 1.92
N LEU A 150 17.36 -2.19 1.14
CA LEU A 150 16.00 -2.43 0.65
C LEU A 150 15.93 -3.62 -0.30
N MET A 151 16.91 -3.73 -1.21
CA MET A 151 17.01 -4.86 -2.15
C MET A 151 17.20 -6.18 -1.42
N LYS A 152 18.11 -6.25 -0.44
CA LYS A 152 18.33 -7.47 0.35
C LYS A 152 17.05 -7.97 1.04
N VAL A 153 16.20 -7.06 1.52
CA VAL A 153 14.92 -7.43 2.15
C VAL A 153 13.90 -7.88 1.10
N ALA A 154 13.85 -7.19 -0.04
CA ALA A 154 13.01 -7.57 -1.17
C ALA A 154 13.37 -8.98 -1.68
N GLU A 155 14.66 -9.28 -1.86
CA GLU A 155 15.18 -10.61 -2.24
C GLU A 155 14.73 -11.69 -1.26
N LYS A 156 14.95 -11.49 0.04
CA LYS A 156 14.46 -12.43 1.07
C LYS A 156 12.95 -12.63 1.00
N ALA A 157 12.20 -11.56 0.72
CA ALA A 157 10.74 -11.60 0.66
C ALA A 157 10.27 -12.40 -0.57
N VAL A 158 10.80 -12.12 -1.77
CA VAL A 158 10.43 -12.87 -2.98
C VAL A 158 10.89 -14.33 -2.92
N ASP A 159 12.03 -14.62 -2.28
CA ASP A 159 12.47 -15.99 -2.01
C ASP A 159 11.48 -16.72 -1.11
N ALA A 160 10.93 -16.04 -0.09
CA ALA A 160 9.92 -16.60 0.79
C ALA A 160 8.60 -16.84 0.06
N MET A 161 8.19 -15.92 -0.83
CA MET A 161 7.03 -16.10 -1.70
C MET A 161 7.22 -17.31 -2.63
N HIS A 162 8.38 -17.40 -3.29
CA HIS A 162 8.71 -18.48 -4.21
C HIS A 162 8.64 -19.86 -3.54
N ARG A 163 9.07 -19.98 -2.28
CA ARG A 163 8.98 -21.24 -1.52
C ARG A 163 7.54 -21.71 -1.24
N VAL A 164 6.53 -20.86 -1.34
CA VAL A 164 5.13 -21.24 -1.06
C VAL A 164 4.55 -22.03 -2.23
N HIS A 165 4.58 -21.46 -3.45
CA HIS A 165 3.94 -22.05 -4.63
C HIS A 165 4.81 -22.07 -5.90
N GLY A 166 6.10 -21.70 -5.81
CA GLY A 166 7.01 -21.64 -6.95
C GLY A 166 6.84 -20.41 -7.84
N THR A 167 5.96 -19.48 -7.50
CA THR A 167 5.77 -18.23 -8.27
C THR A 167 7.01 -17.36 -8.20
N ILE A 168 7.37 -16.72 -9.31
CA ILE A 168 8.56 -15.88 -9.40
C ILE A 168 8.10 -14.42 -9.33
N TYR A 169 8.51 -13.74 -8.27
CA TYR A 169 8.39 -12.28 -8.16
C TYR A 169 9.77 -11.65 -8.39
N GLU A 170 9.83 -10.60 -9.20
CA GLU A 170 11.08 -9.89 -9.50
C GLU A 170 11.28 -8.71 -8.52
N PRO A 171 12.37 -8.70 -7.71
CA PRO A 171 12.71 -7.55 -6.89
C PRO A 171 13.54 -6.53 -7.69
N GLY A 172 13.32 -5.24 -7.49
CA GLY A 172 14.08 -4.19 -8.20
C GLY A 172 13.43 -2.81 -8.11
N ARG A 173 14.00 -1.79 -8.75
CA ARG A 173 13.38 -0.46 -8.82
C ARG A 173 12.43 -0.35 -10.01
N ALA A 174 11.38 0.48 -9.91
CA ALA A 174 10.44 0.68 -11.01
C ALA A 174 11.11 1.12 -12.32
N PRO A 175 12.08 2.06 -12.35
CA PRO A 175 12.70 2.50 -13.59
C PRO A 175 13.49 1.41 -14.34
N GLU A 176 13.89 0.35 -13.66
CA GLU A 176 14.64 -0.79 -14.21
C GLU A 176 13.70 -1.90 -14.71
N MET A 177 12.64 -2.20 -13.94
CA MET A 177 11.72 -3.31 -14.22
C MET A 177 10.49 -2.92 -15.06
N MET A 178 10.19 -1.62 -15.13
CA MET A 178 9.03 -1.07 -15.82
C MET A 178 9.37 0.29 -16.48
N TYR A 179 8.90 1.38 -15.90
CA TYR A 179 9.14 2.75 -16.32
C TYR A 179 9.26 3.65 -15.08
N PRO A 180 10.01 4.76 -15.16
CA PRO A 180 10.02 5.75 -14.09
C PRO A 180 8.66 6.45 -14.00
N TYR A 181 8.16 6.70 -12.79
CA TYR A 181 6.95 7.49 -12.58
C TYR A 181 7.02 8.41 -11.36
N GLY A 182 6.48 9.62 -11.50
CA GLY A 182 6.40 10.62 -10.43
C GLY A 182 5.05 10.61 -9.69
N GLY A 183 5.02 11.19 -8.49
CA GLY A 183 3.78 11.39 -7.73
C GLY A 183 3.19 10.12 -7.12
N GLY A 184 3.98 9.07 -6.95
CA GLY A 184 3.56 7.79 -6.35
C GLY A 184 3.63 7.76 -4.83
N SER A 185 2.80 6.90 -4.22
CA SER A 185 2.74 6.74 -2.76
C SER A 185 4.01 6.17 -2.10
N PRO A 186 4.73 5.19 -2.70
CA PRO A 186 5.93 4.63 -2.08
C PRO A 186 7.07 5.66 -1.94
N ASP A 187 7.27 6.45 -3.00
CA ASP A 187 8.28 7.50 -3.03
C ASP A 187 7.92 8.63 -2.05
N TRP A 188 6.64 9.03 -1.96
CA TRP A 188 6.18 9.97 -0.93
C TRP A 188 6.43 9.44 0.49
N ALA A 189 6.12 8.16 0.74
CA ALA A 189 6.32 7.55 2.05
C ALA A 189 7.81 7.56 2.45
N ARG A 190 8.70 7.30 1.49
CA ARG A 190 10.15 7.29 1.73
C ARG A 190 10.73 8.70 1.87
N ALA A 191 10.34 9.64 1.01
CA ALA A 191 10.92 10.98 0.93
C ALA A 191 10.34 11.98 1.93
N ILE A 192 9.01 11.97 2.09
CA ILE A 192 8.28 12.98 2.85
C ILE A 192 7.93 12.46 4.24
N ALA A 193 7.43 11.22 4.34
CA ALA A 193 7.11 10.61 5.63
C ALA A 193 8.32 9.93 6.29
N ASN A 194 9.47 9.88 5.62
CA ASN A 194 10.71 9.27 6.12
C ASN A 194 10.54 7.81 6.60
N ILE A 195 9.65 7.05 5.96
CA ILE A 195 9.41 5.65 6.26
C ILE A 195 10.43 4.81 5.48
N LYS A 196 11.33 4.11 6.18
CA LYS A 196 12.45 3.37 5.57
C LYS A 196 11.98 2.27 4.64
N TYR A 197 11.24 1.30 5.17
CA TYR A 197 10.83 0.10 4.41
C TYR A 197 9.57 0.40 3.59
N SER A 198 9.74 1.18 2.53
CA SER A 198 8.67 1.53 1.58
C SER A 198 8.75 0.62 0.35
N TYR A 199 7.71 -0.18 0.10
CA TYR A 199 7.64 -1.14 -1.02
C TYR A 199 6.31 -1.06 -1.76
N LEU A 200 6.35 -1.29 -3.08
CA LEU A 200 5.17 -1.53 -3.92
C LEU A 200 5.20 -2.98 -4.41
N ILE A 201 4.12 -3.72 -4.21
CA ILE A 201 4.01 -5.11 -4.61
C ILE A 201 2.98 -5.23 -5.73
N GLU A 202 3.42 -5.56 -6.94
CA GLU A 202 2.54 -5.94 -8.05
C GLU A 202 2.24 -7.44 -7.95
N LEU A 203 1.00 -7.78 -7.59
CA LEU A 203 0.54 -9.16 -7.39
C LEU A 203 0.46 -9.97 -8.69
N ARG A 204 0.06 -11.24 -8.56
CA ARG A 204 -0.26 -12.13 -9.69
C ARG A 204 -1.31 -11.51 -10.64
N ASP A 205 -1.30 -11.87 -11.92
CA ASP A 205 -0.28 -12.64 -12.66
C ASP A 205 0.68 -11.69 -13.41
N HIS A 206 1.16 -12.02 -14.60
CA HIS A 206 1.96 -11.12 -15.43
C HIS A 206 1.16 -10.29 -16.45
N HIS A 207 -0.15 -10.53 -16.62
CA HIS A 207 -0.88 -10.07 -17.81
C HIS A 207 -2.33 -9.61 -17.58
N SER A 208 -2.96 -9.87 -16.42
CA SER A 208 -4.40 -9.65 -16.25
C SER A 208 -4.83 -9.04 -14.92
N PHE A 209 -5.78 -8.10 -14.97
CA PHE A 209 -6.54 -7.60 -13.81
C PHE A 209 -7.78 -8.45 -13.48
N ILE A 210 -8.07 -9.41 -14.35
CA ILE A 210 -9.18 -10.36 -14.23
C ILE A 210 -8.56 -11.71 -13.92
N LEU A 211 -8.04 -11.83 -12.70
CA LEU A 211 -7.43 -13.05 -12.22
C LEU A 211 -8.52 -14.05 -11.79
N PRO A 212 -8.40 -15.35 -12.13
CA PRO A 212 -9.34 -16.38 -11.67
C PRO A 212 -9.44 -16.44 -10.14
N THR A 213 -10.63 -16.71 -9.61
CA THR A 213 -10.87 -16.75 -8.15
C THR A 213 -10.01 -17.80 -7.43
N LYS A 214 -9.62 -18.89 -8.10
CA LYS A 214 -8.71 -19.91 -7.57
C LYS A 214 -7.31 -19.37 -7.20
N GLU A 215 -6.91 -18.23 -7.78
CA GLU A 215 -5.61 -17.60 -7.51
C GLU A 215 -5.64 -16.71 -6.26
N ILE A 216 -6.82 -16.45 -5.68
CA ILE A 216 -6.97 -15.55 -4.53
C ILE A 216 -6.19 -16.06 -3.31
N ILE A 217 -6.42 -17.31 -2.92
CA ILE A 217 -5.77 -17.92 -1.75
C ILE A 217 -4.26 -18.09 -1.98
N PRO A 218 -3.78 -18.66 -3.10
CA PRO A 218 -2.35 -18.77 -3.38
C PRO A 218 -1.61 -17.43 -3.34
N THR A 219 -2.22 -16.37 -3.90
CA THR A 219 -1.63 -15.02 -3.84
C THR A 219 -1.55 -14.50 -2.40
N GLY A 220 -2.58 -14.74 -1.59
CA GLY A 220 -2.60 -14.41 -0.17
C GLY A 220 -1.49 -15.11 0.63
N GLU A 221 -1.30 -16.41 0.39
CA GLU A 221 -0.30 -17.24 1.10
C GLU A 221 1.13 -16.78 0.82
N GLU A 222 1.44 -16.45 -0.44
CA GLU A 222 2.74 -15.90 -0.82
C GLU A 222 3.02 -14.58 -0.13
N ASN A 223 2.07 -13.64 -0.21
CA ASN A 223 2.26 -12.30 0.34
C ASN A 223 2.24 -12.29 1.88
N TRP A 224 1.61 -13.28 2.51
CA TRP A 224 1.79 -13.54 3.94
C TRP A 224 3.23 -13.96 4.27
N ALA A 225 3.87 -14.77 3.42
CA ALA A 225 5.29 -15.12 3.58
C ALA A 225 6.20 -13.90 3.46
N ALA A 226 5.95 -13.02 2.48
CA ALA A 226 6.67 -11.75 2.33
C ALA A 226 6.51 -10.85 3.56
N LEU A 227 5.28 -10.68 4.07
CA LEU A 227 5.02 -9.84 5.23
C LEU A 227 5.81 -10.29 6.46
N LYS A 228 5.88 -11.60 6.71
CA LYS A 228 6.66 -12.16 7.83
C LYS A 228 8.16 -11.82 7.71
N VAL A 229 8.73 -11.86 6.51
CA VAL A 229 10.14 -11.49 6.27
C VAL A 229 10.36 -10.01 6.59
N ILE A 230 9.50 -9.13 6.08
CA ILE A 230 9.60 -7.69 6.31
C ILE A 230 9.47 -7.38 7.81
N SER A 231 8.48 -7.98 8.48
CA SER A 231 8.30 -7.83 9.93
C SER A 231 9.51 -8.33 10.72
N GLN A 232 10.12 -9.47 10.34
CA GLN A 232 11.35 -9.95 10.95
C GLN A 232 12.51 -8.98 10.79
N GLU A 233 12.70 -8.43 9.60
CA GLU A 233 13.77 -7.46 9.36
C GLU A 233 13.56 -6.18 10.19
N ILE A 234 12.32 -5.68 10.28
CA ILE A 234 12.00 -4.53 11.15
C ILE A 234 12.37 -4.84 12.59
N LEU A 235 11.94 -6.00 13.11
CA LEU A 235 12.22 -6.39 14.49
C LEU A 235 13.72 -6.60 14.76
N GLN A 236 14.50 -7.05 13.78
CA GLN A 236 15.95 -7.19 13.90
C GLN A 236 16.67 -5.84 13.86
N HIS A 237 16.24 -4.94 12.98
CA HIS A 237 16.87 -3.64 12.80
C HIS A 237 16.54 -2.66 13.94
N TYR A 238 15.28 -2.61 14.37
CA TYR A 238 14.83 -1.68 15.41
C TYR A 238 14.78 -2.30 16.82
N GLY A 239 14.97 -3.61 16.97
CA GLY A 239 15.00 -4.27 18.28
C GLY A 239 13.74 -4.03 19.12
N ASP A 240 13.92 -3.80 20.42
CA ASP A 240 12.87 -3.42 21.37
C ASP A 240 12.74 -1.90 21.55
N ILE A 241 13.27 -1.09 20.62
CA ILE A 241 13.16 0.38 20.69
C ILE A 241 11.66 0.72 20.64
N PRO A 242 11.07 1.33 21.68
CA PRO A 242 9.68 1.76 21.66
C PRO A 242 9.49 2.79 20.54
N ALA A 243 8.31 2.80 19.89
CA ALA A 243 8.04 3.87 18.95
C ALA A 243 8.15 5.22 19.68
N PRO A 244 8.63 6.29 19.03
CA PRO A 244 8.67 7.62 19.64
C PRO A 244 7.29 7.99 20.19
N TYR A 245 7.25 8.52 21.41
CA TYR A 245 6.01 8.99 22.03
C TYR A 245 5.35 10.05 21.13
N VAL A 246 4.15 9.75 20.61
CA VAL A 246 3.36 10.69 19.82
C VAL A 246 2.39 11.41 20.77
N SER A 247 2.66 12.69 21.07
CA SER A 247 1.97 13.47 22.10
C SER A 247 0.47 13.64 21.88
N ASP A 248 0.01 13.52 20.63
CA ASP A 248 -1.42 13.54 20.29
C ASP A 248 -1.92 12.11 20.06
N HIS A 249 -2.17 11.41 21.15
CA HIS A 249 -3.03 10.24 21.13
C HIS A 249 -4.48 10.70 21.26
N PRO A 250 -5.26 10.84 20.16
CA PRO A 250 -6.71 10.82 20.31
C PRO A 250 -7.04 9.51 21.02
N SER A 251 -7.73 9.58 22.16
CA SER A 251 -8.04 8.44 23.02
C SER A 251 -8.34 7.19 22.20
N TRP A 252 -7.37 6.27 22.15
CA TRP A 252 -7.48 5.05 21.36
C TRP A 252 -8.40 4.08 22.10
N SER A 253 -9.71 4.25 21.91
CA SER A 253 -10.65 3.16 22.18
C SER A 253 -10.34 2.01 21.22
N ARG A 254 -10.53 0.75 21.64
CA ARG A 254 -10.12 -0.50 20.98
C ARG A 254 -10.59 -0.72 19.51
N ALA A 255 -11.18 0.27 18.87
CA ALA A 255 -11.52 0.29 17.46
C ALA A 255 -11.62 1.74 16.97
N ASN A 256 -10.49 2.41 16.74
CA ASN A 256 -10.51 3.68 16.00
C ASN A 256 -10.67 3.36 14.50
N HIS A 257 -11.91 3.46 14.04
CA HIS A 257 -12.28 3.33 12.64
C HIS A 257 -11.91 4.62 11.89
N MET A 258 -11.16 4.52 10.79
CA MET A 258 -11.28 5.55 9.76
C MET A 258 -12.66 5.41 9.12
N ILE A 259 -13.50 6.43 9.31
CA ILE A 259 -14.84 6.55 8.76
C ILE A 259 -14.74 7.56 7.61
N TYR A 260 -14.74 7.06 6.38
CA TYR A 260 -14.77 7.89 5.17
C TYR A 260 -16.16 8.49 4.93
N LYS A 261 -16.29 9.81 4.93
CA LYS A 261 -17.46 10.45 4.32
C LYS A 261 -17.18 10.60 2.82
N THR A 262 -17.89 9.83 1.99
CA THR A 262 -17.94 10.06 0.54
C THR A 262 -18.89 11.24 0.26
N GLN A 263 -18.70 11.93 -0.86
CA GLN A 263 -19.34 13.23 -1.12
C GLN A 263 -20.86 13.17 -1.40
N ASN A 264 -21.46 12.00 -1.62
CA ASN A 264 -22.77 11.98 -2.27
C ASN A 264 -23.95 11.29 -1.60
N ASP A 265 -23.85 10.55 -0.50
CA ASP A 265 -25.05 10.02 0.14
C ASP A 265 -24.84 9.88 1.65
N GLY A 266 -25.85 10.23 2.44
CA GLY A 266 -25.85 10.22 3.92
C GLY A 266 -25.66 8.86 4.59
N TYR A 267 -24.99 7.91 3.94
CA TYR A 267 -24.55 6.62 4.45
C TYR A 267 -23.07 6.38 4.12
N SER A 268 -22.20 6.53 5.11
CA SER A 268 -21.29 5.47 5.57
C SER A 268 -20.93 4.32 4.59
N LYS A 269 -20.23 4.60 3.47
CA LYS A 269 -19.58 3.57 2.62
C LYS A 269 -18.07 3.54 2.91
N TYR A 270 -17.67 3.06 4.09
CA TYR A 270 -16.32 3.23 4.66
C TYR A 270 -15.28 2.20 4.17
N PRO A 271 -14.06 2.63 3.82
CA PRO A 271 -12.86 1.85 4.09
C PRO A 271 -12.56 1.87 5.59
N VAL A 272 -12.53 0.69 6.21
CA VAL A 272 -12.16 0.54 7.62
C VAL A 272 -10.63 0.40 7.69
N ILE A 273 -9.97 1.30 8.42
CA ILE A 273 -8.66 0.97 8.96
C ILE A 273 -8.85 0.04 10.15
N VAL A 274 -8.40 -1.20 10.01
CA VAL A 274 -8.31 -2.14 11.12
C VAL A 274 -6.92 -1.96 11.73
N GLN A 275 -6.88 -1.43 12.95
CA GLN A 275 -5.71 -1.47 13.82
C GLN A 275 -5.86 -2.69 14.74
N TRP A 276 -4.78 -3.44 14.91
CA TRP A 276 -4.74 -4.56 15.84
C TRP A 276 -3.44 -4.48 16.64
N SER A 277 -3.54 -4.59 17.98
CA SER A 277 -2.42 -4.54 18.92
C SER A 277 -2.64 -5.58 20.03
N GLY A 278 -1.58 -6.30 20.43
CA GLY A 278 -1.66 -7.41 21.38
C GLY A 278 -1.63 -7.03 22.87
N THR A 279 -1.43 -5.76 23.24
CA THR A 279 -1.24 -5.33 24.64
C THR A 279 -2.41 -4.53 25.22
N SER A 280 -2.67 -4.70 26.52
CA SER A 280 -3.72 -3.96 27.27
C SER A 280 -3.34 -2.52 27.62
N GLU A 281 -2.06 -2.18 27.49
CA GLU A 281 -1.50 -0.84 27.66
C GLU A 281 -1.13 -0.30 26.28
N VAL A 282 -1.56 0.93 25.97
CA VAL A 282 -1.22 1.64 24.72
C VAL A 282 0.22 2.14 24.84
N HIS A 283 1.17 1.22 24.82
CA HIS A 283 2.54 1.52 24.43
C HIS A 283 2.60 1.34 22.92
N VAL A 284 2.69 2.44 22.17
CA VAL A 284 2.88 2.34 20.72
C VAL A 284 4.20 1.62 20.48
N ASN A 285 4.12 0.39 19.98
CA ASN A 285 5.27 -0.33 19.47
C ASN A 285 5.40 -0.01 17.97
N ASN A 286 6.60 -0.25 17.41
CA ASN A 286 6.96 0.14 16.04
C ASN A 286 5.88 -0.24 15.01
N VAL A 287 5.43 0.70 14.18
CA VAL A 287 4.21 0.52 13.39
C VAL A 287 4.52 0.11 11.94
N LEU A 288 3.78 -0.86 11.41
CA LEU A 288 3.83 -1.31 10.02
C LEU A 288 2.50 -0.99 9.33
N ILE A 289 2.54 -0.27 8.22
CA ILE A 289 1.35 0.03 7.41
C ILE A 289 1.31 -0.85 6.19
N VAL A 290 0.13 -1.44 6.00
CA VAL A 290 -0.22 -2.17 4.79
C VAL A 290 -1.39 -1.45 4.12
N LEU A 291 -1.07 -0.63 3.12
CA LEU A 291 -2.07 0.04 2.30
C LEU A 291 -2.43 -0.82 1.08
N SER A 292 -3.72 -0.90 0.78
CA SER A 292 -4.13 -1.21 -0.60
C SER A 292 -3.94 0.02 -1.45
N CYS A 293 -3.72 -0.18 -2.73
CA CYS A 293 -3.82 0.87 -3.71
C CYS A 293 -4.52 0.24 -4.91
N LEU A 294 -5.81 0.57 -5.10
CA LEU A 294 -6.59 0.07 -6.22
C LEU A 294 -6.11 0.76 -7.48
N PHE A 295 -5.18 0.11 -8.18
CA PHE A 295 -4.68 0.58 -9.47
C PHE A 295 -4.60 -0.58 -10.44
N ILE A 296 -5.26 -0.40 -11.56
CA ILE A 296 -5.20 -1.23 -12.76
C ILE A 296 -4.24 -0.50 -13.70
N LEU A 297 -2.98 -0.95 -13.87
CA LEU A 297 -2.01 -0.34 -14.80
C LEU A 297 -1.99 -1.08 -16.13
N TRP A 298 -2.80 -0.65 -17.11
CA TRP A 298 -2.74 -1.22 -18.46
C TRP A 298 -1.27 -1.24 -18.98
N ASN A 299 -0.83 -2.42 -19.42
CA ASN A 299 0.43 -2.64 -20.12
C ASN A 299 0.48 -1.73 -21.36
N VAL A 300 1.18 -0.60 -21.29
CA VAL A 300 1.71 0.03 -22.51
C VAL A 300 3.13 -0.47 -22.72
N ALA A 301 3.22 -1.77 -22.99
CA ALA A 301 4.32 -2.33 -23.77
C ALA A 301 3.77 -2.58 -25.18
N LYS A 302 3.84 -1.53 -26.00
CA LYS A 302 4.06 -1.66 -27.44
C LYS A 302 5.30 -0.85 -27.78
#